data_AF-A0A4R3K013-F1
#
_entry.id   AF-A0A4R3K013-F1
#
_cell.length_a   1.000
_cell.length_b   1.000
_cell.length_c   1.000
_cell.angle_alpha   90.00
_cell.angle_beta   90.00
_cell.angle_gamma   90.00
#
_symmetry.space_group_name_H-M   'P 1'
#
loop_
_entity.id
_entity.type
_entity.pdbx_description
1 polymer ?
#
loop_
_entity_poly.entity_id
_entity_poly.type
_entity_poly.pdbx_seq_one_letter_code
_entity_poly.pdbx_strand_id
1 'polypeptide(L)'
;MATKNNSRGIDAVTQFYEQIANSPSTVAEQSREDISKNQVEFSVFCIENVAVKLGISGDEVYRLLTKDNDILDEYIIPNYEVLHTQDKEYIVSDIIDYMKECGVLK
;
A
#
# COMPACT_ATOMS: atom_id res chain seq x y z
N MET A 1 5.96 -6.82 60.70
CA MET A 1 6.70 -6.00 59.71
C MET A 1 6.45 -6.63 58.35
N ALA A 2 5.48 -6.14 57.58
CA ALA A 2 5.18 -6.65 56.23
C ALA A 2 5.64 -5.60 55.22
N THR A 3 6.60 -5.97 54.39
CA THR A 3 7.16 -5.11 53.35
C THR A 3 6.17 -4.97 52.19
N LYS A 4 5.99 -3.71 51.77
CA LYS A 4 5.21 -3.25 50.61
C LYS A 4 5.49 -4.11 49.37
N ASN A 5 4.44 -4.48 48.64
CA ASN A 5 4.57 -4.71 47.20
C ASN A 5 3.48 -3.91 46.48
N ASN A 6 3.87 -2.70 46.08
CA ASN A 6 3.15 -1.85 45.16
C ASN A 6 3.41 -2.33 43.71
N SER A 7 2.49 -1.97 42.82
CA SER A 7 2.62 -1.92 41.36
C SER A 7 2.72 -3.25 40.60
N ARG A 8 1.55 -3.69 40.10
CA ARG A 8 1.38 -3.79 38.64
C ARG A 8 0.04 -3.13 38.30
N GLY A 9 0.07 -1.79 38.27
CA GLY A 9 -0.85 -1.10 37.37
C GLY A 9 -0.51 -1.63 35.99
N ILE A 10 -1.49 -2.24 35.33
CA ILE A 10 -1.39 -2.57 33.92
C ILE A 10 -0.87 -1.31 33.21
N ASP A 11 0.27 -1.45 32.55
CA ASP A 11 0.89 -0.31 31.90
C ASP A 11 -0.09 0.19 30.83
N ALA A 12 -0.10 1.51 30.61
CA ALA A 12 -1.05 2.14 29.70
C ALA A 12 -1.00 1.52 28.29
N VAL A 13 0.15 0.93 27.91
CA VAL A 13 0.32 0.24 26.64
C VAL A 13 -0.49 -1.06 26.62
N THR A 14 -0.41 -1.89 27.67
CA THR A 14 -1.26 -3.10 27.81
C THR A 14 -2.75 -2.76 27.84
N GLN A 15 -3.17 -1.71 28.56
CA GLN A 15 -4.57 -1.26 28.51
C GLN A 15 -5.01 -0.78 27.12
N PHE A 16 -4.14 -0.07 26.41
CA PHE A 16 -4.40 0.41 25.07
C PHE A 16 -4.52 -0.75 24.08
N TYR A 17 -3.66 -1.78 24.20
CA TYR A 17 -3.75 -3.00 23.40
C TYR A 17 -5.03 -3.77 23.66
N GLU A 18 -5.44 -3.96 24.92
CA GLU A 18 -6.70 -4.65 25.26
C GLU A 18 -7.92 -3.86 24.79
N GLN A 19 -7.86 -2.52 24.78
CA GLN A 19 -8.94 -1.67 24.31
C GLN A 19 -9.11 -1.68 22.78
N ILE A 20 -8.00 -1.78 22.04
CA ILE A 20 -8.03 -1.98 20.58
C ILE A 20 -8.52 -3.39 20.24
N ALA A 21 -8.09 -4.41 20.98
CA ALA A 21 -8.45 -5.80 20.70
C ALA A 21 -9.93 -6.14 20.99
N ASN A 22 -10.61 -5.39 21.88
CA ASN A 22 -11.97 -5.71 22.35
C ASN A 22 -13.06 -4.71 21.91
N SER A 23 -12.76 -3.73 21.05
CA SER A 23 -13.81 -2.83 20.54
C SER A 23 -14.48 -3.47 19.31
N PRO A 24 -15.80 -3.76 19.34
CA PRO A 24 -16.51 -4.15 18.14
C PRO A 24 -16.56 -2.96 17.19
N SER A 25 -16.05 -3.17 15.98
CA SER A 25 -15.97 -2.25 14.84
C SER A 25 -17.22 -1.38 14.70
N THR A 26 -17.11 -0.09 15.01
CA THR A 26 -18.16 0.89 14.71
C THR A 26 -17.66 1.91 13.70
N VAL A 27 -18.20 1.74 12.49
CA VAL A 27 -18.32 2.64 11.32
C VAL A 27 -17.03 2.97 10.54
N ALA A 28 -17.01 2.47 9.29
CA ALA A 28 -16.10 2.80 8.18
C ALA A 28 -14.79 1.99 8.03
N GLU A 29 -14.77 0.70 8.33
CA GLU A 29 -13.78 -0.22 7.75
C GLU A 29 -14.38 -0.87 6.50
N GLN A 30 -14.33 -0.16 5.38
CA GLN A 30 -14.33 -0.83 4.09
C GLN A 30 -13.02 -1.64 4.06
N SER A 31 -13.15 -2.96 4.18
CA SER A 31 -12.04 -3.90 4.30
C SER A 31 -11.02 -3.62 3.20
N ARG A 32 -9.91 -2.99 3.56
CA ARG A 32 -8.74 -2.93 2.68
C ARG A 32 -8.28 -4.37 2.56
N GLU A 33 -8.52 -5.00 1.40
CA GLU A 33 -8.06 -6.36 1.16
C GLU A 33 -6.57 -6.43 1.46
N ASP A 34 -6.15 -7.46 2.22
CA ASP A 34 -4.75 -7.67 2.52
C ASP A 34 -3.99 -7.91 1.21
N ILE A 35 -3.16 -6.95 0.81
CA ILE A 35 -2.34 -7.03 -0.41
C ILE A 35 -1.40 -8.23 -0.28
N SER A 36 -1.45 -9.15 -1.25
CA SER A 36 -0.60 -10.34 -1.24
C SER A 36 0.87 -9.99 -1.50
N LYS A 37 1.79 -10.86 -1.06
CA LYS A 37 3.22 -10.70 -1.34
C LYS A 37 3.50 -10.55 -2.85
N ASN A 38 2.80 -11.30 -3.69
CA ASN A 38 2.98 -11.23 -5.15
C ASN A 38 2.53 -9.87 -5.70
N GLN A 39 1.43 -9.30 -5.20
CA GLN A 39 0.99 -7.96 -5.58
C GLN A 39 1.98 -6.89 -5.14
N VAL A 40 2.62 -7.03 -3.97
CA VAL A 40 3.69 -6.13 -3.53
C VAL A 40 4.90 -6.22 -4.46
N GLU A 41 5.38 -7.43 -4.75
CA GLU A 41 6.52 -7.65 -5.65
C GLU A 41 6.22 -7.12 -7.07
N PHE A 42 5.00 -7.33 -7.56
CA PHE A 42 4.53 -6.80 -8.83
C PHE A 42 4.45 -5.27 -8.85
N SER A 43 3.99 -4.66 -7.76
CA SER A 43 3.93 -3.21 -7.61
C SER A 43 5.33 -2.58 -7.68
N VAL A 44 6.29 -3.17 -6.97
CA VAL A 44 7.70 -2.76 -7.03
C VAL A 44 8.26 -2.92 -8.45
N PHE A 45 7.97 -4.04 -9.10
CA PHE A 45 8.34 -4.26 -10.50
C PHE A 45 7.79 -3.17 -11.43
N CYS A 46 6.52 -2.79 -11.29
CA CYS A 46 5.90 -1.74 -12.09
C CYS A 46 6.60 -0.39 -11.89
N ILE A 47 6.81 0.00 -10.63
CA ILE A 47 7.47 1.27 -10.26
C ILE A 47 8.86 1.37 -10.90
N GLU A 48 9.70 0.35 -10.73
CA GLU A 48 11.08 0.35 -11.23
C GLU A 48 11.13 0.40 -12.77
N ASN A 49 10.28 -0.37 -13.45
CA ASN A 49 10.31 -0.41 -14.91
C ASN A 49 9.71 0.85 -15.55
N VAL A 50 8.68 1.44 -14.93
CA VAL A 50 8.16 2.76 -15.35
C VAL A 50 9.23 3.84 -15.12
N ALA A 51 9.95 3.80 -14.00
CA ALA A 51 11.05 4.73 -13.71
C ALA A 51 12.14 4.66 -14.78
N VAL A 52 12.57 3.45 -15.15
CA VAL A 52 13.52 3.23 -16.25
C VAL A 52 12.99 3.76 -17.58
N LYS A 53 11.71 3.54 -17.89
CA LYS A 53 11.10 3.99 -19.15
C LYS A 53 10.97 5.51 -19.25
N LEU A 54 10.65 6.19 -18.14
CA LEU A 54 10.50 7.64 -18.07
C LEU A 54 11.84 8.36 -17.82
N GLY A 55 12.88 7.66 -17.38
CA GLY A 55 14.18 8.24 -17.06
C GLY A 55 14.17 9.06 -15.76
N ILE A 56 13.27 8.72 -14.82
CA ILE A 56 13.13 9.38 -13.52
C ILE A 56 13.40 8.37 -12.39
N SER A 57 13.42 8.84 -11.14
CA SER A 57 13.69 7.95 -9.99
C SER A 57 12.47 7.10 -9.61
N GLY A 58 12.72 5.92 -9.03
CA GLY A 58 11.66 5.06 -8.49
C GLY A 58 10.82 5.72 -7.39
N ASP A 59 11.44 6.57 -6.54
CA ASP A 59 10.72 7.38 -5.54
C ASP A 59 9.73 8.35 -6.19
N GLU A 60 10.14 8.99 -7.28
CA GLU A 60 9.29 9.91 -8.02
C GLU A 60 8.10 9.18 -8.65
N VAL A 61 8.34 8.03 -9.30
CA VAL A 61 7.25 7.18 -9.82
C VAL A 61 6.32 6.71 -8.70
N TYR A 62 6.87 6.23 -7.57
CA TYR A 62 6.07 5.78 -6.44
C TYR A 62 5.15 6.90 -5.93
N ARG A 63 5.67 8.12 -5.79
CA ARG A 63 4.85 9.29 -5.41
C ARG A 63 3.75 9.57 -6.41
N LEU A 64 4.07 9.55 -7.71
CA LEU A 64 3.11 9.78 -8.79
C LEU A 64 2.00 8.72 -8.83
N LEU A 65 2.32 7.46 -8.51
CA LEU A 65 1.38 6.34 -8.51
C LEU A 65 0.59 6.16 -7.20
N THR A 66 0.93 6.87 -6.11
CA THR A 66 0.26 6.71 -4.81
C THR A 66 -0.23 8.03 -4.23
N LYS A 67 0.69 8.87 -3.77
CA LYS A 67 0.37 10.07 -2.98
C LYS A 67 -0.36 11.12 -3.79
N ASP A 68 0.10 11.30 -5.02
CA ASP A 68 -0.41 12.36 -5.88
C ASP A 68 -1.61 11.84 -6.69
N ASN A 69 -1.72 10.52 -6.88
CA ASN A 69 -2.79 9.84 -7.63
C ASN A 69 -2.96 8.41 -7.12
N ASP A 70 -4.20 7.96 -6.93
CA ASP A 70 -4.50 6.62 -6.40
C ASP A 70 -4.30 5.47 -7.42
N ILE A 71 -3.40 5.62 -8.39
CA ILE A 71 -3.20 4.67 -9.51
C ILE A 71 -2.78 3.28 -9.03
N LEU A 72 -1.94 3.20 -8.01
CA LEU A 72 -1.50 1.92 -7.45
C LEU A 72 -2.70 1.14 -6.87
N ASP A 73 -3.54 1.84 -6.10
CA ASP A 73 -4.66 1.28 -5.36
C ASP A 73 -5.91 1.08 -6.24
N GLU A 74 -6.10 1.90 -7.28
CA GLU A 74 -7.27 1.84 -8.17
C GLU A 74 -7.02 1.05 -9.47
N TYR A 75 -5.75 0.93 -9.91
CA TYR A 75 -5.42 0.30 -11.19
C TYR A 75 -4.47 -0.90 -11.03
N ILE A 76 -3.28 -0.71 -10.50
CA ILE A 76 -2.22 -1.74 -10.55
C ILE A 76 -2.58 -2.94 -9.67
N ILE A 77 -2.93 -2.72 -8.40
CA ILE A 77 -3.26 -3.79 -7.46
C ILE A 77 -4.55 -4.52 -7.86
N PRO A 78 -5.67 -3.82 -8.18
CA PRO A 78 -6.91 -4.47 -8.58
C PRO A 78 -6.80 -5.30 -9.86
N ASN A 79 -5.95 -4.87 -10.81
CA ASN A 79 -5.76 -5.55 -12.09
C ASN A 79 -4.56 -6.51 -12.12
N TYR A 80 -3.96 -6.83 -10.95
CA TYR A 80 -2.81 -7.72 -10.84
C TYR A 80 -2.99 -9.01 -11.64
N GLU A 81 -4.10 -9.74 -11.45
CA GLU A 81 -4.36 -11.04 -12.09
C GLU A 81 -4.30 -10.98 -13.63
N VAL A 82 -4.66 -9.84 -14.23
CA VAL A 82 -4.59 -9.64 -15.68
C VAL A 82 -3.22 -9.14 -16.08
N LEU A 83 -2.72 -8.08 -15.45
CA LEU A 83 -1.49 -7.41 -15.83
C LEU A 83 -0.26 -8.32 -15.70
N HIS A 84 -0.16 -9.12 -14.63
CA HIS A 84 1.04 -9.95 -14.39
C HIS A 84 1.22 -11.10 -15.40
N THR A 85 0.22 -11.36 -16.25
CA THR A 85 0.30 -12.36 -17.33
C THR A 85 0.85 -11.80 -18.63
N GLN A 86 0.95 -10.47 -18.73
CA GLN A 86 1.41 -9.77 -19.93
C GLN A 86 2.93 -9.64 -19.96
N ASP A 87 3.50 -9.32 -21.12
CA ASP A 87 4.92 -9.02 -21.23
C ASP A 87 5.25 -7.66 -20.59
N LYS A 88 6.50 -7.51 -20.19
CA LYS A 88 6.99 -6.32 -19.49
C LYS A 88 6.75 -5.04 -20.31
N GLU A 89 7.07 -5.04 -21.60
CA GLU A 89 6.92 -3.87 -22.46
C GLU A 89 5.45 -3.43 -22.57
N TYR A 90 4.50 -4.38 -22.61
CA TYR A 90 3.07 -4.07 -22.55
C TYR A 90 2.68 -3.47 -21.19
N ILE A 91 2.98 -4.13 -20.07
CA ILE A 91 2.63 -3.66 -18.71
C ILE A 91 3.10 -2.22 -18.49
N VAL A 92 4.36 -1.94 -18.85
CA VAL A 92 4.95 -0.61 -18.64
C VAL A 92 4.28 0.45 -19.53
N SER A 93 3.98 0.11 -20.78
CA SER A 93 3.32 1.05 -21.70
C SER A 93 1.90 1.35 -21.24
N ASP A 94 1.17 0.32 -20.82
CA ASP A 94 -0.21 0.41 -20.32
C ASP A 94 -0.31 1.29 -19.06
N ILE A 95 0.58 1.10 -18.08
CA ILE A 95 0.62 1.96 -16.88
C ILE A 95 0.94 3.42 -17.26
N ILE A 96 1.89 3.66 -18.17
CA ILE A 96 2.24 5.01 -18.61
C ILE A 96 1.08 5.67 -19.35
N ASP A 97 0.36 4.93 -20.17
CA ASP A 97 -0.80 5.46 -20.88
C ASP A 97 -1.93 5.79 -19.90
N TYR A 98 -2.19 4.92 -18.91
CA TYR A 98 -3.11 5.22 -17.82
C TYR A 98 -2.69 6.46 -17.01
N MET A 99 -1.40 6.63 -16.71
CA MET A 99 -0.88 7.84 -16.06
C MET A 99 -1.15 9.12 -16.87
N LYS A 100 -1.12 9.05 -18.22
CA LYS A 100 -1.49 10.19 -19.08
C LYS A 100 -3.00 10.44 -19.07
N GLU A 101 -3.81 9.39 -19.10
CA GLU A 101 -5.27 9.50 -19.02
C GLU A 101 -5.73 10.15 -17.71
N CYS A 102 -5.04 9.83 -16.60
CA CYS A 102 -5.24 10.47 -15.30
C CYS A 102 -4.66 11.90 -15.21
N GLY A 103 -3.94 12.38 -16.23
CA GLY A 103 -3.35 13.73 -16.25
C GLY A 103 -2.09 13.90 -15.41
N VAL A 104 -1.48 12.79 -14.96
CA VAL A 104 -0.25 12.76 -14.15
C VAL A 104 0.97 13.09 -15.00
N LEU A 105 1.00 12.54 -16.22
CA LEU A 105 2.03 12.78 -17.21
C LEU A 105 1.48 13.65 -18.34
N LYS A 106 2.35 14.50 -18.91
CA LYS A 106 2.04 15.40 -20.02
C LYS A 106 2.68 14.94 -21.32
#